data_AF-A0A1R3JCP8-F1
#
_entry.id   AF-A0A1R3JCP8-F1
#
_cell.length_a   1.000
_cell.length_b   1.000
_cell.length_c   1.000
_cell.angle_alpha   90.00
_cell.angle_beta   90.00
_cell.angle_gamma   90.00
#
_symmetry.space_group_name_H-M   'P 1'
#
loop_
_entity.id
_entity.type
_entity.pdbx_description
1 polymer ?
#
loop_
_entity_poly.entity_id
_entity_poly.type
_entity_poly.pdbx_seq_one_letter_code
_entity_poly.pdbx_strand_id
1 'polypeptide(L)'
;MGNRFRRYCWVSFSWIMILCIHQVRLSEPVQSDGSGSCDYFKGKWVFDKTYPLYNTSACPFIENEFDCQANGRPDRFYLRYRWQPTDCILP
;
A
#
# COMPACT_ATOMS: atom_id res chain seq x y z
N MET A 1 -32.54 52.09 -8.32
CA MET A 1 -31.25 51.52 -8.78
C MET A 1 -30.76 50.50 -7.76
N GLY A 2 -31.19 49.24 -7.81
CA GLY A 2 -30.86 48.24 -6.77
C GLY A 2 -30.81 46.78 -7.21
N ASN A 3 -31.07 46.50 -8.50
CA ASN A 3 -31.20 45.12 -9.02
C ASN A 3 -30.06 44.70 -9.97
N ARG A 4 -29.09 45.58 -10.26
CA ARG A 4 -27.86 45.20 -10.99
C ARG A 4 -26.78 44.68 -10.04
N PHE A 5 -26.56 45.36 -8.90
CA PHE A 5 -25.54 44.98 -7.91
C PHE A 5 -25.78 43.57 -7.32
N ARG A 6 -27.04 43.21 -7.07
CA ARG A 6 -27.45 41.90 -6.53
C ARG A 6 -27.24 40.74 -7.52
N ARG A 7 -27.27 40.99 -8.83
CA ARG A 7 -26.99 39.98 -9.88
C ARG A 7 -25.49 39.70 -10.00
N TYR A 8 -24.64 40.73 -9.89
CA TYR A 8 -23.19 40.53 -9.92
C TYR A 8 -22.71 39.67 -8.74
N CYS A 9 -23.22 39.91 -7.52
CA CYS A 9 -22.91 39.05 -6.37
C CYS A 9 -23.35 37.60 -6.62
N TRP A 10 -24.57 37.35 -7.10
CA TRP A 10 -25.05 35.98 -7.35
C TRP A 10 -24.25 35.25 -8.43
N VAL A 11 -23.85 35.93 -9.50
CA VAL A 11 -22.99 35.37 -10.54
C VAL A 11 -21.60 35.06 -9.98
N SER A 12 -21.03 35.96 -9.17
CA SER A 12 -19.76 35.74 -8.48
C SER A 12 -19.81 34.58 -7.48
N PHE A 13 -20.85 34.48 -6.64
CA PHE A 13 -21.03 33.36 -5.71
C PHE A 13 -21.23 32.03 -6.46
N SER A 14 -21.99 32.05 -7.56
CA SER A 14 -22.15 30.85 -8.40
C SER A 14 -20.83 30.44 -9.05
N TRP A 15 -20.05 31.41 -9.55
CA TRP A 15 -18.71 31.14 -10.09
C TRP A 15 -17.73 30.64 -9.03
N ILE A 16 -17.74 31.21 -7.82
CA ILE A 16 -16.91 30.74 -6.70
C ILE A 16 -17.29 29.31 -6.33
N MET A 17 -18.59 29.00 -6.25
CA MET A 17 -19.06 27.64 -5.98
C MET A 17 -18.71 26.67 -7.11
N ILE A 18 -18.84 27.06 -8.38
CA ILE A 18 -18.43 26.23 -9.53
C ILE A 18 -16.91 26.01 -9.52
N LEU A 19 -16.11 27.04 -9.21
CA LEU A 19 -14.67 26.93 -9.03
C LEU A 19 -14.34 25.98 -7.87
N CYS A 20 -15.01 26.10 -6.71
CA CYS A 20 -14.85 25.19 -5.57
C CYS A 20 -15.24 23.75 -5.91
N ILE A 21 -16.34 23.53 -6.64
CA ILE A 21 -16.78 22.20 -7.08
C ILE A 21 -15.77 21.59 -8.06
N HIS A 22 -15.14 22.39 -8.92
CA HIS A 22 -14.01 21.96 -9.76
C HIS A 22 -12.75 21.63 -8.93
N GLN A 23 -12.45 22.38 -7.87
CA GLN A 23 -11.31 22.08 -6.98
C GLN A 23 -11.52 20.76 -6.21
N VAL A 24 -12.76 20.41 -5.84
CA VAL A 24 -13.05 19.16 -5.12
C VAL A 24 -12.83 17.91 -5.99
N ARG A 25 -13.05 17.99 -7.31
CA ARG A 25 -12.81 16.89 -8.26
C ARG A 25 -11.33 16.50 -8.41
N LEU A 26 -10.39 17.34 -7.99
CA LEU A 26 -8.94 17.05 -8.02
C LEU A 26 -8.45 16.31 -6.76
N SER A 27 -9.32 16.11 -5.77
CA SER A 27 -8.97 15.46 -4.50
C SER A 27 -9.41 13.99 -4.40
N GLU A 28 -9.88 13.39 -5.50
CA GLU A 28 -9.96 11.93 -5.54
C GLU A 28 -8.52 11.38 -5.55
N PRO A 29 -8.16 10.49 -4.61
CA PRO A 29 -6.88 9.80 -4.69
C PRO A 29 -6.92 8.94 -5.94
N VAL A 30 -6.22 9.38 -6.98
CA VAL A 30 -5.89 8.56 -8.13
C VAL A 30 -5.19 7.32 -7.56
N GLN A 31 -5.87 6.17 -7.59
CA GLN A 31 -5.15 4.89 -7.50
C GLN A 31 -4.24 4.87 -8.71
N SER A 32 -2.96 5.20 -8.50
CA SER A 32 -1.96 5.14 -9.55
C SER A 32 -1.81 3.68 -9.96
N ASP A 33 -2.48 3.32 -11.04
CA ASP A 33 -2.17 2.12 -11.77
C ASP A 33 -0.79 2.33 -12.42
N GLY A 34 0.25 1.79 -11.77
CA GLY A 34 1.48 1.38 -12.47
C GLY A 34 2.58 2.40 -12.76
N SER A 35 2.75 3.50 -12.01
CA SER A 35 4.02 4.29 -12.12
C SER A 35 4.42 5.10 -10.87
N GLY A 36 3.94 4.72 -9.68
CA GLY A 36 4.63 5.08 -8.44
C GLY A 36 5.76 4.06 -8.24
N SER A 37 6.99 4.50 -8.00
CA SER A 37 8.09 3.58 -7.64
C SER A 37 7.64 2.71 -6.46
N CYS A 38 7.45 1.40 -6.67
CA CYS A 38 7.19 0.52 -5.55
C CYS A 38 8.48 0.42 -4.72
N ASP A 39 8.46 1.01 -3.54
CA ASP A 39 9.53 0.82 -2.58
C ASP A 39 9.39 -0.57 -1.94
N TYR A 40 10.12 -1.53 -2.48
CA TYR A 40 10.12 -2.91 -1.97
C TYR A 40 10.59 -3.02 -0.51
N PHE A 41 11.27 -2.01 0.03
CA PHE A 41 11.75 -2.00 1.41
C PHE A 41 10.73 -1.36 2.38
N LYS A 42 9.66 -0.76 1.89
CA LYS A 42 8.59 -0.17 2.69
C LYS A 42 7.37 -1.09 2.75
N GLY A 43 7.14 -1.68 3.90
CA GLY A 43 6.07 -2.66 4.08
C GLY A 43 5.97 -3.17 5.49
N LYS A 44 5.37 -4.35 5.64
CA LYS A 44 5.22 -5.04 6.91
C LYS A 44 5.33 -6.55 6.73
N TRP A 45 5.74 -7.23 7.80
CA TRP A 45 5.63 -8.67 7.89
C TRP A 45 4.17 -9.06 8.17
N VAL A 46 3.64 -9.98 7.37
CA VAL A 46 2.30 -10.53 7.55
C VAL A 46 2.36 -12.03 7.74
N PHE A 47 1.52 -12.56 8.62
CA PHE A 47 1.40 -14.00 8.83
C PHE A 47 0.68 -14.64 7.63
N ASP A 48 1.29 -15.67 7.07
CA ASP A 48 0.83 -16.38 5.89
C ASP A 48 0.85 -17.89 6.14
N LYS A 49 -0.32 -18.53 6.03
CA LYS A 49 -0.46 -19.98 6.27
C LYS A 49 0.17 -20.82 5.15
N THR A 50 0.39 -20.23 3.97
CA THR A 50 1.01 -20.92 2.83
C THR A 50 2.53 -21.03 2.96
N TYR A 51 3.16 -20.21 3.81
CA TYR A 51 4.59 -20.24 4.11
C TYR A 51 4.96 -21.37 5.08
N PRO A 52 6.20 -21.88 5.09
CA PRO A 52 7.37 -21.43 4.33
C PRO A 52 7.34 -21.89 2.85
N LEU A 53 8.11 -21.19 2.01
CA LEU A 53 8.25 -21.53 0.58
C LEU A 53 9.01 -22.85 0.32
N TYR A 54 9.78 -23.32 1.29
CA TYR A 54 10.51 -24.58 1.22
C TYR A 54 10.56 -25.25 2.58
N ASN A 55 10.74 -26.58 2.58
CA ASN A 55 10.99 -27.35 3.78
C ASN A 55 12.50 -27.51 3.97
N THR A 56 13.04 -26.88 5.02
CA THR A 56 14.48 -26.93 5.35
C THR A 56 15.00 -28.36 5.43
N SER A 57 14.29 -29.27 6.09
CA SER A 57 14.72 -30.68 6.25
C SER A 57 14.73 -31.49 4.96
N ALA A 58 14.12 -30.99 3.88
CA ALA A 58 14.09 -31.65 2.58
C ALA A 58 15.13 -31.06 1.60
N CYS A 59 15.84 -30.00 1.96
CA CYS A 59 16.80 -29.32 1.10
C CYS A 59 18.24 -29.78 1.43
N PRO A 60 18.89 -30.61 0.59
CA PRO A 60 20.21 -31.17 0.90
C PRO A 60 21.36 -30.16 0.80
N PHE A 61 21.07 -28.94 0.33
CA PHE A 61 22.07 -27.89 0.12
C PHE A 61 22.11 -26.86 1.26
N ILE A 62 21.24 -26.99 2.27
CA ILE A 62 21.27 -26.09 3.43
C ILE A 62 22.45 -26.50 4.31
N GLU A 63 23.38 -25.57 4.49
CA GLU A 63 24.52 -25.75 5.39
C GLU A 63 24.03 -25.81 6.84
N ASN A 64 24.79 -26.53 7.67
CA ASN A 64 24.39 -26.82 9.05
C ASN A 64 24.15 -25.52 9.85
N GLU A 65 24.95 -24.50 9.61
CA GLU A 65 24.88 -23.18 10.24
C GLU A 65 23.54 -22.47 10.01
N PHE A 66 22.81 -22.83 8.94
CA PHE A 66 21.52 -22.23 8.57
C PHE A 66 20.30 -23.10 8.92
N ASP A 67 20.49 -24.37 9.31
CA ASP A 67 19.37 -25.24 9.73
C ASP A 67 19.02 -25.02 11.20
N CYS A 68 18.31 -23.93 11.49
CA CYS A 68 17.86 -23.62 12.85
C CYS A 68 17.04 -24.74 13.49
N GLN A 69 16.25 -25.49 12.70
CA GLN A 69 15.39 -26.55 13.24
C GLN A 69 16.21 -27.78 13.64
N ALA A 70 17.18 -28.19 12.80
CA ALA A 70 18.12 -29.24 13.17
C ALA A 70 19.01 -28.84 14.34
N ASN A 71 19.35 -27.54 14.45
CA ASN A 71 20.11 -26.97 15.57
C ASN A 71 19.29 -26.75 16.85
N GLY A 72 18.06 -27.27 16.92
CA GLY A 72 17.29 -27.34 18.18
C GLY A 72 16.39 -26.15 18.47
N ARG A 73 16.15 -25.24 17.52
CA ARG A 73 15.17 -24.15 17.70
C ARG A 73 13.74 -24.74 17.83
N PRO A 74 13.02 -24.47 18.93
CA PRO A 74 11.73 -25.13 19.19
C PRO A 74 10.53 -24.47 18.48
N ASP A 75 10.57 -23.16 18.23
CA ASP A 75 9.48 -22.44 17.60
C ASP A 75 9.54 -22.51 16.06
N ARG A 76 8.38 -22.42 15.41
CA ARG A 76 8.24 -22.45 13.93
C ARG A 76 7.49 -21.25 13.36
N PHE A 77 7.02 -20.32 14.21
CA PHE A 77 6.20 -19.20 13.76
C PHE A 77 6.97 -18.21 12.89
N TYR A 78 8.29 -18.10 13.07
CA TYR A 78 9.14 -17.25 12.24
C TYR A 78 9.12 -17.64 10.76
N LEU A 79 8.90 -18.92 10.46
CA LEU A 79 8.81 -19.44 9.08
C LEU A 79 7.50 -19.06 8.38
N ARG A 80 6.51 -18.54 9.11
CA ARG A 80 5.15 -18.25 8.62
C ARG A 80 4.95 -16.79 8.24
N TYR A 81 5.99 -15.96 8.23
CA TYR A 81 5.88 -14.56 7.86
C TYR A 81 6.36 -14.30 6.44
N ARG A 82 5.56 -13.55 5.68
CA ARG A 82 5.91 -13.03 4.36
C ARG A 82 6.03 -11.51 4.42
N TRP A 83 6.99 -10.96 3.69
CA TRP A 83 7.09 -9.51 3.51
C TRP A 83 6.03 -9.02 2.53
N GLN A 84 5.25 -8.01 2.94
CA GLN A 84 4.24 -7.38 2.09
C GLN A 84 4.59 -5.89 1.90
N PRO A 85 5.06 -5.48 0.70
CA PRO A 85 5.24 -4.07 0.37
C PRO A 85 3.92 -3.31 0.50
N THR A 86 4.01 -2.01 0.79
CA THR A 86 2.83 -1.16 1.01
C THR A 86 2.13 -0.83 -0.30
N ASP A 87 2.93 -0.59 -1.34
CA ASP A 87 2.48 0.04 -2.59
C ASP A 87 2.36 -0.96 -3.75
N CYS A 88 2.74 -2.24 -3.55
CA CYS A 88 2.61 -3.28 -4.57
C CYS A 88 2.56 -4.71 -3.98
N ILE A 89 2.18 -5.67 -4.83
CA ILE A 89 2.16 -7.10 -4.52
C ILE A 89 3.40 -7.75 -5.12
N LEU A 90 4.15 -8.51 -4.31
CA LEU A 90 5.25 -9.32 -4.81
C LEU A 90 4.70 -10.49 -5.66
N PRO A 91 5.32 -10.76 -6.83
CA PRO A 91 4.92 -11.88 -7.69
C PRO A 91 5.11 -13.25 -7.02
#